data_AF-A0A3A6QAS9-F1
#
_entry.id   AF-A0A3A6QAS9-F1
#
_cell.length_a   1.000
_cell.length_b   1.000
_cell.length_c   1.000
_cell.angle_alpha   90.00
_cell.angle_beta   90.00
_cell.angle_gamma   90.00
#
_symmetry.space_group_name_H-M   'P 1'
#
loop_
_entity.id
_entity.type
_entity.pdbx_description
1 polymer ?
#
loop_
_entity_poly.entity_id
_entity_poly.type
_entity_poly.pdbx_seq_one_letter_code
_entity_poly.pdbx_strand_id
1 'polypeptide(L)'
;MSHFAVEFGLDDVTLEVSDGDTTQVDHVVISPAGIFVVETKHYKGWIYGKESDQFWTQKIFKRSYKFQNPFRQNYKHVKAIQSLLPSIPQEAFYSIVVMVGECEWRSKNTPKLLFTSGWKAADYIYEQSKESSFIDINSVYESLESARLEKGLKTNFKHVKNLKAKHRA
;
A
#
# COMPACT_ATOMS: atom_id res chain seq x y z
N MET A 1 0.52 20.39 -18.71
CA MET A 1 1.38 20.02 -17.57
C MET A 1 0.47 19.74 -16.38
N SER A 2 0.01 18.49 -16.27
CA SER A 2 -0.93 18.02 -15.24
C SER A 2 -0.19 17.86 -13.92
N HIS A 3 -0.62 18.59 -12.89
CA HIS A 3 -0.20 18.32 -11.52
C HIS A 3 -0.73 16.94 -11.14
N PHE A 4 0.16 16.03 -10.74
CA PHE A 4 -0.22 14.73 -10.21
C PHE A 4 -1.02 14.97 -8.92
N ALA A 5 -2.23 14.42 -8.82
CA ALA A 5 -3.03 14.40 -7.59
C ALA A 5 -2.54 13.28 -6.63
N VAL A 6 -1.22 13.13 -6.55
CA VAL A 6 -0.52 12.30 -5.58
C VAL A 6 0.33 13.26 -4.79
N GLU A 7 -0.05 13.48 -3.54
CA GLU A 7 0.55 14.54 -2.73
C GLU A 7 1.79 14.00 -1.98
N PHE A 8 1.71 12.77 -1.46
CA PHE A 8 2.87 12.04 -0.94
C PHE A 8 2.81 10.55 -1.23
N GLY A 9 3.96 9.97 -1.58
CA GLY A 9 4.18 8.54 -1.69
C GLY A 9 5.30 8.10 -0.76
N LEU A 10 5.09 6.99 -0.04
CA LEU A 10 6.06 6.36 0.83
C LEU A 10 6.32 4.94 0.35
N ASP A 11 7.58 4.62 0.07
CA ASP A 11 8.00 3.29 -0.39
C ASP A 11 8.73 2.55 0.72
N ASP A 12 8.60 1.22 0.78
CA ASP A 12 9.27 0.34 1.75
C ASP A 12 9.06 0.78 3.21
N VAL A 13 7.80 0.98 3.60
CA VAL A 13 7.45 1.39 4.97
C VAL A 13 7.42 0.16 5.85
N THR A 14 8.36 0.04 6.79
CA THR A 14 8.37 -1.03 7.78
C THR A 14 7.76 -0.51 9.08
N LEU A 15 6.67 -1.14 9.53
CA LEU A 15 5.92 -0.77 10.71
C LEU A 15 5.90 -1.92 11.71
N GLU A 16 5.91 -1.58 12.99
CA GLU A 16 5.64 -2.54 14.07
C GLU A 16 4.12 -2.78 14.16
N VAL A 17 3.73 -4.05 14.26
CA VAL A 17 2.32 -4.47 14.39
C VAL A 17 2.03 -4.87 15.84
N SER A 18 2.98 -5.52 16.48
CA SER A 18 3.02 -5.86 17.90
C SER A 18 4.46 -6.14 18.31
N ASP A 19 4.72 -6.33 19.60
CA ASP A 19 6.06 -6.62 20.12
C ASP A 19 6.72 -7.77 19.33
N GLY A 20 7.80 -7.44 18.62
CA GLY A 20 8.56 -8.37 17.78
C GLY A 20 7.94 -8.79 16.44
N ASP A 21 6.73 -8.32 16.08
CA ASP A 21 6.09 -8.57 14.78
C ASP A 21 6.03 -7.28 13.96
N THR A 22 6.59 -7.33 12.76
CA THR A 22 6.62 -6.19 11.85
C THR A 22 5.91 -6.50 10.55
N THR A 23 5.63 -5.45 9.80
CA THR A 23 5.11 -5.55 8.44
C THR A 23 5.79 -4.54 7.54
N GLN A 24 6.19 -5.00 6.36
CA GLN A 24 6.67 -4.11 5.30
C GLN A 24 5.53 -3.85 4.33
N VAL A 25 5.31 -2.58 4.01
CA VAL A 25 4.37 -2.12 2.99
C VAL A 25 5.18 -1.63 1.80
N ASP A 26 4.91 -2.17 0.61
CA ASP A 26 5.66 -1.81 -0.60
C ASP A 26 5.49 -0.32 -0.91
N HIS A 27 4.22 0.14 -1.00
CA HIS A 27 3.91 1.55 -1.20
C HIS A 27 2.69 2.00 -0.40
N VAL A 28 2.76 3.21 0.17
CA VAL A 28 1.62 3.94 0.71
C VAL A 28 1.48 5.23 -0.08
N VAL A 29 0.32 5.43 -0.71
CA VAL A 29 -0.02 6.69 -1.37
C VAL A 29 -1.04 7.42 -0.54
N ILE A 30 -0.77 8.68 -0.22
CA ILE A 30 -1.64 9.54 0.58
C ILE A 30 -2.22 10.60 -0.34
N SER A 31 -3.54 10.73 -0.32
CA SER A 31 -4.26 11.77 -1.06
C SER A 31 -5.44 12.29 -0.23
N PRO A 32 -6.07 13.40 -0.66
CA PRO A 32 -7.24 13.92 0.03
C PRO A 32 -8.39 12.91 0.10
N ALA A 33 -8.49 12.02 -0.88
CA ALA A 33 -9.54 11.01 -0.96
C ALA A 33 -9.27 9.77 -0.09
N GLY A 34 -8.02 9.51 0.30
CA GLY A 34 -7.71 8.26 1.00
C GLY A 34 -6.23 7.95 1.17
N ILE A 35 -6.00 6.84 1.87
CA ILE A 35 -4.71 6.19 2.06
C ILE A 35 -4.75 4.88 1.29
N PHE A 36 -3.95 4.80 0.22
CA PHE A 36 -3.87 3.64 -0.64
C PHE A 36 -2.65 2.81 -0.25
N VAL A 37 -2.90 1.62 0.26
CA VAL A 37 -1.87 0.67 0.69
C VAL A 37 -1.70 -0.33 -0.44
N VAL A 38 -0.54 -0.30 -1.08
CA VAL A 38 -0.28 -1.01 -2.33
C VAL A 38 0.68 -2.17 -2.06
N GLU A 39 0.24 -3.38 -2.38
CA GLU A 39 1.08 -4.58 -2.40
C GLU A 39 1.40 -4.95 -3.85
N THR A 40 2.68 -5.04 -4.19
CA THR A 40 3.14 -5.42 -5.53
C THR A 40 3.67 -6.84 -5.53
N LYS A 41 3.15 -7.67 -6.44
CA LYS A 41 3.60 -9.06 -6.58
C LYS A 41 3.97 -9.39 -8.01
N HIS A 42 5.16 -9.94 -8.17
CA HIS A 42 5.64 -10.42 -9.46
C HIS A 42 5.23 -11.88 -9.68
N TYR A 43 4.36 -12.13 -10.65
CA TYR A 43 3.86 -13.46 -10.99
C TYR A 43 4.14 -13.84 -12.44
N LYS A 44 3.84 -15.10 -12.76
CA LYS A 44 3.90 -15.69 -14.10
C LYS A 44 2.72 -16.63 -14.37
N GLY A 45 2.33 -16.79 -15.63
CA GLY A 45 1.28 -17.72 -16.03
C GLY A 45 -0.12 -17.28 -15.58
N TRP A 46 -0.99 -18.25 -15.30
CA TRP A 46 -2.39 -17.96 -14.97
C TRP A 46 -2.63 -17.90 -13.47
N ILE A 47 -3.33 -16.87 -13.01
CA ILE A 47 -3.70 -16.67 -11.61
C ILE A 47 -5.20 -16.92 -11.43
N TYR A 48 -5.53 -17.72 -10.44
CA TYR A 48 -6.88 -18.10 -10.08
C TYR A 48 -7.13 -17.87 -8.59
N GLY A 49 -8.27 -17.29 -8.27
CA GLY A 49 -8.80 -17.20 -6.92
C GLY A 49 -10.03 -16.30 -6.84
N LYS A 50 -10.42 -15.99 -5.61
CA LYS A 50 -11.38 -14.96 -5.22
C LYS A 50 -10.74 -14.08 -4.15
N GLU A 51 -11.20 -12.85 -4.04
CA GLU A 51 -10.71 -11.91 -3.02
C GLU A 51 -10.83 -12.47 -1.58
N SER A 52 -11.88 -13.24 -1.30
CA SER A 52 -12.11 -13.86 0.01
C SER A 52 -11.30 -15.14 0.27
N ASP A 53 -10.66 -15.72 -0.74
CA ASP A 53 -9.92 -16.96 -0.58
C ASP A 53 -8.67 -16.76 0.30
N GLN A 54 -8.30 -17.77 1.08
CA GLN A 54 -7.04 -17.75 1.85
C GLN A 54 -5.82 -17.84 0.93
N PHE A 55 -5.91 -18.68 -0.08
CA PHE A 55 -4.85 -18.95 -1.05
C PHE A 55 -5.38 -18.77 -2.45
N TRP A 56 -4.55 -18.22 -3.31
CA TRP A 56 -4.74 -18.24 -4.75
C TRP A 56 -3.90 -19.35 -5.36
N THR A 57 -4.18 -19.67 -6.62
CA THR A 57 -3.47 -20.68 -7.39
C THR A 57 -2.82 -20.02 -8.60
N GLN A 58 -1.52 -20.24 -8.73
CA GLN A 58 -0.74 -19.91 -9.91
C GLN A 58 -0.57 -21.18 -10.75
N LYS A 59 -0.84 -21.10 -12.05
CA LYS A 59 -0.61 -22.18 -13.01
C LYS A 59 0.44 -21.76 -14.04
N ILE A 60 1.53 -22.51 -14.09
CA ILE A 60 2.63 -22.33 -15.03
C ILE A 60 2.73 -23.61 -15.86
N PHE A 61 2.29 -23.55 -17.11
CA PHE A 61 2.14 -24.71 -18.00
C PHE A 61 1.31 -25.84 -17.34
N LYS A 62 1.94 -26.97 -17.03
CA LYS A 62 1.32 -28.16 -16.43
C LYS A 62 1.38 -28.18 -14.91
N ARG A 63 2.04 -27.20 -14.26
CA ARG A 63 2.23 -27.16 -12.81
C ARG A 63 1.34 -26.11 -12.17
N SER A 64 0.83 -26.43 -10.99
CA SER A 64 -0.01 -25.54 -10.19
C SER A 64 0.56 -25.38 -8.79
N TYR A 65 0.58 -24.14 -8.31
CA TYR A 65 1.15 -23.76 -7.02
C TYR A 65 0.14 -22.91 -6.27
N LYS A 66 -0.13 -23.24 -5.01
CA LYS A 66 -0.90 -22.37 -4.13
C LYS A 66 0.04 -21.36 -3.49
N PHE A 67 -0.43 -20.13 -3.36
CA PHE A 67 0.27 -19.05 -2.66
C PHE A 67 -0.73 -18.23 -1.87
N GLN A 68 -0.27 -17.54 -0.82
CA GLN A 68 -1.14 -16.73 0.01
C GLN A 68 -1.76 -15.61 -0.84
N ASN A 69 -3.06 -15.39 -0.68
CA ASN A 69 -3.75 -14.29 -1.34
C ASN A 69 -3.12 -12.95 -0.90
N PRO A 70 -2.61 -12.11 -1.83
CA PRO A 70 -1.97 -10.84 -1.51
C PRO A 70 -2.87 -9.85 -0.77
N PHE A 71 -4.19 -9.90 -0.98
CA PHE A 71 -5.13 -9.07 -0.22
C PHE A 71 -5.11 -9.38 1.28
N ARG A 72 -4.79 -10.61 1.68
CA ARG A 72 -4.70 -10.97 3.11
C ARG A 72 -3.43 -10.44 3.75
N GLN A 73 -2.33 -10.42 2.99
CA GLN A 73 -1.10 -9.77 3.42
C GLN A 73 -1.34 -8.26 3.54
N ASN A 74 -1.94 -7.66 2.51
CA ASN A 74 -2.22 -6.23 2.49
C ASN A 74 -3.23 -5.81 3.57
N TYR A 75 -4.16 -6.68 3.98
CA TYR A 75 -5.01 -6.44 5.15
C TYR A 75 -4.20 -6.22 6.44
N LYS A 76 -3.12 -6.98 6.66
CA LYS A 76 -2.22 -6.76 7.81
C LYS A 76 -1.55 -5.38 7.72
N HIS A 77 -1.13 -4.95 6.52
CA HIS A 77 -0.56 -3.63 6.28
C HIS A 77 -1.55 -2.52 6.59
N VAL A 78 -2.77 -2.62 6.05
CA VAL A 78 -3.87 -1.68 6.31
C VAL A 78 -4.15 -1.60 7.81
N LYS A 79 -4.19 -2.73 8.53
CA LYS A 79 -4.47 -2.73 9.97
C LYS A 79 -3.35 -2.08 10.78
N ALA A 80 -2.09 -2.30 10.42
CA ALA A 80 -0.95 -1.64 11.06
C ALA A 80 -0.99 -0.11 10.85
N ILE A 81 -1.33 0.33 9.65
CA ILE A 81 -1.48 1.77 9.36
C ILE A 81 -2.70 2.34 10.10
N GLN A 82 -3.83 1.64 10.12
CA GLN A 82 -5.05 2.07 10.82
C GLN A 82 -4.81 2.25 12.33
N SER A 83 -3.99 1.41 12.96
CA SER A 83 -3.66 1.57 14.38
C SER A 83 -2.83 2.84 14.67
N LEU A 84 -2.08 3.34 13.69
CA LEU A 84 -1.33 4.59 13.82
C LEU A 84 -2.22 5.83 13.58
N LEU A 85 -3.36 5.65 12.91
CA LEU A 85 -4.23 6.73 12.44
C LEU A 85 -5.68 6.54 12.94
N PRO A 86 -5.91 6.46 14.27
CA PRO A 86 -7.22 6.08 14.82
C PRO A 86 -8.34 7.09 14.56
N SER A 87 -8.00 8.33 14.18
CA SER A 87 -8.97 9.38 13.82
C SER A 87 -9.45 9.29 12.35
N ILE A 88 -8.81 8.47 11.52
CA ILE A 88 -9.16 8.32 10.10
C ILE A 88 -10.17 7.18 9.95
N PRO A 89 -11.32 7.40 9.27
CA PRO A 89 -12.33 6.35 9.07
C PRO A 89 -11.79 5.17 8.26
N GLN A 90 -12.28 3.96 8.55
CA GLN A 90 -11.78 2.73 7.91
C GLN A 90 -12.01 2.73 6.39
N GLU A 91 -13.05 3.42 5.94
CA GLU A 91 -13.47 3.56 4.54
C GLU A 91 -12.46 4.38 3.71
N ALA A 92 -11.61 5.17 4.37
CA ALA A 92 -10.57 5.94 3.69
C ALA A 92 -9.31 5.13 3.38
N PHE A 93 -9.27 3.83 3.73
CA PHE A 93 -8.14 2.95 3.45
C PHE A 93 -8.44 2.01 2.30
N TYR A 94 -7.61 2.05 1.27
CA TYR A 94 -7.76 1.24 0.06
C TYR A 94 -6.66 0.18 0.00
N SER A 95 -7.04 -1.10 0.05
CA SER A 95 -6.12 -2.22 -0.15
C SER A 95 -5.96 -2.51 -1.64
N ILE A 96 -4.91 -1.99 -2.26
CA ILE A 96 -4.60 -2.20 -3.67
C ILE A 96 -3.61 -3.36 -3.83
N VAL A 97 -3.89 -4.28 -4.75
CA VAL A 97 -2.93 -5.32 -5.16
C VAL A 97 -2.55 -5.09 -6.61
N VAL A 98 -1.26 -5.03 -6.89
CA VAL A 98 -0.71 -4.91 -8.23
C VAL A 98 0.04 -6.19 -8.58
N MET A 99 -0.47 -6.91 -9.58
CA MET A 99 0.24 -8.04 -10.17
C MET A 99 1.06 -7.54 -11.35
N VAL A 100 2.37 -7.77 -11.30
CA VAL A 100 3.31 -7.47 -12.38
C VAL A 100 3.95 -8.75 -12.92
N GLY A 101 4.60 -8.66 -14.07
CA GLY A 101 5.22 -9.79 -14.75
C GLY A 101 4.32 -10.44 -15.80
N GLU A 102 4.74 -11.60 -16.31
CA GLU A 102 4.09 -12.32 -17.40
C GLU A 102 2.92 -13.16 -16.89
N CYS A 103 1.91 -12.52 -16.31
CA CYS A 103 0.76 -13.21 -15.72
C CYS A 103 -0.59 -12.67 -16.22
N GLU A 104 -1.62 -13.49 -16.05
CA GLU A 104 -2.99 -13.15 -16.41
C GLU A 104 -3.97 -13.68 -15.35
N TRP A 105 -4.90 -12.83 -14.92
CA TRP A 105 -6.01 -13.25 -14.08
C TRP A 105 -7.02 -14.06 -14.90
N ARG A 106 -7.32 -15.28 -14.46
CA ARG A 106 -8.16 -16.25 -15.20
C ARG A 106 -9.38 -16.74 -14.40
N SER A 107 -9.67 -16.13 -13.26
CA SER A 107 -10.94 -16.34 -12.55
C SER A 107 -12.08 -15.54 -13.17
N LYS A 108 -13.32 -16.02 -13.00
CA LYS A 108 -14.54 -15.39 -13.54
C LYS A 108 -14.71 -13.93 -13.11
N ASN A 109 -14.42 -13.63 -11.85
CA ASN A 109 -14.56 -12.29 -11.29
C ASN A 109 -13.17 -11.77 -10.92
N THR A 110 -12.85 -10.55 -11.36
CA THR A 110 -11.64 -9.83 -10.95
C THR A 110 -11.96 -9.00 -9.71
N PRO A 111 -11.21 -9.12 -8.61
CA PRO A 111 -11.33 -8.21 -7.47
C PRO A 111 -11.22 -6.75 -7.92
N LYS A 112 -12.05 -5.87 -7.34
CA LYS A 112 -12.17 -4.48 -7.80
C LYS A 112 -10.84 -3.71 -7.74
N LEU A 113 -10.05 -3.97 -6.69
CA LEU A 113 -8.77 -3.30 -6.42
C LEU A 113 -7.55 -4.14 -6.82
N LEU A 114 -7.74 -5.08 -7.74
CA LEU A 114 -6.65 -5.85 -8.36
C LEU A 114 -6.30 -5.26 -9.71
N PHE A 115 -5.05 -4.84 -9.87
CA PHE A 115 -4.53 -4.28 -11.12
C PHE A 115 -3.43 -5.17 -11.69
N THR A 116 -3.32 -5.23 -13.02
CA THR A 116 -2.29 -6.01 -13.72
C THR A 116 -1.11 -5.16 -14.19
N SER A 117 -1.04 -3.91 -13.75
CA SER A 117 0.09 -3.01 -13.97
C SER A 117 0.05 -1.83 -13.00
N GLY A 118 1.23 -1.30 -12.67
CA GLY A 118 1.34 -0.13 -11.78
C GLY A 118 0.67 1.11 -12.35
N TRP A 119 0.70 1.32 -13.67
CA TRP A 119 0.05 2.49 -14.30
C TRP A 119 -1.48 2.47 -14.15
N LYS A 120 -2.13 1.30 -14.28
CA LYS A 120 -3.58 1.21 -14.06
C LYS A 120 -3.97 1.48 -12.62
N ALA A 121 -3.15 1.02 -11.67
CA ALA A 121 -3.34 1.35 -10.26
C ALA A 121 -3.15 2.85 -10.01
N ALA A 122 -2.12 3.47 -10.60
CA ALA A 122 -1.88 4.90 -10.50
C ALA A 122 -3.03 5.73 -11.10
N ASP A 123 -3.54 5.36 -12.29
CA ASP A 123 -4.70 6.00 -12.90
C ASP A 123 -5.93 5.91 -11.99
N TYR A 124 -6.20 4.73 -11.42
CA TYR A 124 -7.29 4.56 -10.46
C TYR A 124 -7.13 5.48 -9.24
N ILE A 125 -5.95 5.49 -8.61
CA ILE A 125 -5.65 6.34 -7.45
C ILE A 125 -5.88 7.81 -7.81
N TYR A 126 -5.36 8.25 -8.96
CA TYR A 126 -5.52 9.63 -9.43
C TYR A 126 -7.00 10.00 -9.63
N GLU A 127 -7.80 9.12 -10.22
CA GLU A 127 -9.24 9.37 -10.39
C GLU A 127 -9.98 9.43 -9.05
N GLN A 128 -9.64 8.58 -8.07
CA GLN A 128 -10.22 8.67 -6.72
C GLN A 128 -9.82 9.98 -6.01
N SER A 129 -8.57 10.44 -6.18
CA SER A 129 -8.05 11.67 -5.57
C SER A 129 -8.73 12.97 -6.02
N LYS A 130 -9.61 12.93 -7.02
CA LYS A 130 -10.34 14.11 -7.50
C LYS A 130 -11.55 14.49 -6.63
N GLU A 131 -12.05 13.58 -5.80
CA GLU A 131 -13.20 13.83 -4.92
C GLU A 131 -12.76 14.44 -3.55
N SER A 132 -13.66 15.17 -2.88
CA SER A 132 -13.35 15.99 -1.70
C SER A 132 -13.09 15.21 -0.39
N SER A 133 -12.35 15.85 0.51
CA SER A 133 -11.42 15.26 1.50
C SER A 133 -11.99 14.94 2.89
N PHE A 134 -11.48 13.86 3.50
CA PHE A 134 -11.59 13.55 4.94
C PHE A 134 -10.25 13.62 5.68
N ILE A 135 -9.12 13.87 4.99
CA ILE A 135 -7.78 13.59 5.52
C ILE A 135 -6.90 14.84 5.50
N ASP A 136 -6.23 15.11 6.63
CA ASP A 136 -5.04 15.96 6.70
C ASP A 136 -3.82 15.13 6.28
N ILE A 137 -3.37 15.37 5.05
CA ILE A 137 -2.31 14.62 4.39
C ILE A 137 -0.97 14.76 5.12
N ASN A 138 -0.65 15.96 5.61
CA ASN A 138 0.61 16.20 6.31
C ASN A 138 0.63 15.45 7.64
N SER A 139 -0.47 15.48 8.38
CA SER A 139 -0.60 14.73 9.65
C SER A 139 -0.45 13.22 9.45
N VAL A 140 -1.06 12.66 8.39
CA VAL A 140 -0.91 11.24 8.05
C VAL A 140 0.52 10.91 7.67
N TYR A 141 1.14 11.72 6.81
CA TYR A 141 2.52 11.52 6.37
C TYR A 141 3.49 11.54 7.56
N GLU A 142 3.38 12.55 8.44
CA GLU A 142 4.24 12.68 9.62
C GLU A 142 4.07 11.52 10.60
N SER A 143 2.84 11.05 10.79
CA SER A 143 2.55 9.89 11.65
C SER A 143 3.19 8.61 11.11
N LEU A 144 3.10 8.38 9.80
CA LEU A 144 3.70 7.21 9.16
C LEU A 144 5.22 7.25 9.15
N GLU A 145 5.83 8.40 8.82
CA GLU A 145 7.28 8.55 8.84
C GLU A 145 7.86 8.44 10.25
N SER A 146 7.16 8.97 11.27
CA SER A 146 7.61 8.86 12.67
C SER A 146 7.54 7.43 13.20
N ALA A 147 6.58 6.63 12.71
CA ALA A 147 6.41 5.22 13.10
C ALA A 147 7.30 4.27 12.28
N ARG A 148 7.86 4.75 11.16
CA ARG A 148 8.68 3.94 10.26
C ARG A 148 9.96 3.49 10.96
N LEU A 149 10.16 2.17 11.04
CA LEU A 149 11.40 1.60 11.54
C LEU A 149 12.54 1.92 10.57
N GLU A 150 13.64 2.49 11.07
CA GLU A 150 14.81 2.79 10.25
C GLU A 150 15.35 1.51 9.61
N LYS A 151 15.70 1.58 8.32
CA LYS A 151 16.53 0.57 7.66
C LYS A 151 17.96 0.61 8.24
N GLY A 152 18.15 0.14 9.47
CA GLY A 152 19.45 -0.01 10.13
C GLY A 152 20.07 1.26 10.76
N LEU A 153 20.53 1.09 12.00
CA LEU A 153 21.31 1.87 12.99
C LEU A 153 21.92 3.29 12.74
N LYS A 154 21.68 4.04 11.65
CA LYS A 154 22.44 5.28 11.38
C LYS A 154 21.65 6.57 11.09
N THR A 155 20.33 6.61 11.20
CA THR A 155 19.58 7.76 10.63
C THR A 155 18.94 8.68 11.68
N ASN A 156 19.08 8.36 12.97
CA ASN A 156 18.32 9.01 14.04
C ASN A 156 18.72 10.48 14.31
N PHE A 157 19.95 10.90 13.97
CA PHE A 157 20.42 12.28 14.23
C PHE A 157 20.05 13.30 13.15
N LYS A 158 19.75 12.87 11.92
CA LYS A 158 19.58 13.79 10.78
C LYS A 158 18.11 14.17 10.55
N HIS A 159 17.18 13.27 10.87
CA HIS A 159 15.74 13.48 10.68
C HIS A 159 15.17 14.52 11.66
N VAL A 160 15.44 14.35 12.97
CA VAL A 160 14.94 15.27 14.03
C VAL A 160 15.48 16.70 13.88
N LYS A 161 16.71 16.86 13.37
CA LYS A 161 17.33 18.18 13.20
C LYS A 161 16.68 18.99 12.07
N ASN A 162 16.17 18.32 11.03
CA ASN A 162 15.54 18.98 9.88
C ASN A 162 14.09 19.43 10.17
N LEU A 163 13.35 18.70 11.02
CA LEU A 163 12.00 19.09 11.42
C LEU A 163 11.97 20.40 12.22
N LYS A 164 12.94 20.59 13.14
CA LYS A 164 13.04 21.84 13.94
C LYS A 164 13.51 23.06 13.14
N ALA A 165 14.18 22.86 12.00
CA ALA A 165 14.66 23.96 11.16
C ALA A 165 13.56 24.52 10.24
N LYS A 166 12.59 23.68 9.82
CA LYS A 166 11.50 24.11 8.94
C LYS A 166 10.36 24.85 9.64
N HIS A 167 10.21 24.71 10.96
CA HIS A 167 9.18 25.43 11.75
C HIS A 167 9.67 26.79 12.31
N ARG A 168 10.87 27.26 11.93
CA ARG A 168 11.44 28.53 12.38
C ARG A 168 11.84 29.47 11.22
N ALA A 169 11.39 29.20 10.00
CA ALA A 169 11.61 30.05 8.83
C ALA A 169 10.29 30.64 8.35
#